data_AF-A0A4U0WHV0-F1
#
_entry.id   AF-A0A4U0WHV0-F1
#
_cell.length_a   1.000
_cell.length_b   1.000
_cell.length_c   1.000
_cell.angle_alpha   90.00
_cell.angle_beta   90.00
_cell.angle_gamma   90.00
#
_symmetry.space_group_name_H-M   'P 1'
#
loop_
_entity.id
_entity.type
_entity.pdbx_description
1 polymer ?
#
loop_
_entity_poly.entity_id
_entity_poly.type
_entity_poly.pdbx_seq_one_letter_code
_entity_poly.pdbx_strand_id
1 'polypeptide(L)'
;MLYKDACNRKSNQKNLGTIRSSNLCTEIVEYTAPDEVAVCNLASLALPTYVDLNNSAYDFKKLHEVTQVLVRNLNKVIDVNHYPVEEARRSNFRHRPVAVGVQGLADAFLALRMPFDSPEAKLLNIRIFETIYHASLTASCDLARKNGPYSTYAGSPVSQGILQYDMWNVTPTDLWDWDSLKGSIAEHGVYNSLLVAPMPTASTSQILGFNECFEPYTSNIYSRRVLAGEFQVVNPWLLKDLVDMGLWSDNMKNRIIADGGSIQRIPNIPDDIKALYKTVWEISQKTIVQMAADRGAFIDQSQSLNIHMKEPTMGKITSMHFTGWKLGLKTGMYYLRTMAASAPIQFTVDQEQLKVVDTNIARAAGAKKRGAQGAGYAMSTPSAVPRPMYMSKSPNNSPAPNGVPTPSSTPPPQELPIRPAATPRKDAMAVPEFKADVDEGESPKVLATEALGGERPEVEELPEPALKSGKAQDEDADEYSKGREGDIYADAVLACSIENKEDCIMCSG
;
A
#
# COMPACT_ATOMS: atom_id res chain seq x y z
N MET A 1 -6.80 -5.06 10.05
CA MET A 1 -6.46 -5.57 11.39
C MET A 1 -5.64 -4.54 12.16
N LEU A 2 -6.21 -4.02 13.25
CA LEU A 2 -5.56 -3.05 14.14
C LEU A 2 -5.53 -3.57 15.58
N TYR A 3 -4.47 -3.23 16.31
CA TYR A 3 -4.25 -3.63 17.69
C TYR A 3 -4.50 -2.46 18.63
N LYS A 4 -5.74 -2.39 19.16
CA LYS A 4 -6.24 -1.28 20.00
C LYS A 4 -5.29 -0.87 21.12
N ASP A 5 -4.74 -1.84 21.87
CA ASP A 5 -3.87 -1.55 23.01
C ASP A 5 -2.54 -0.96 22.58
N ALA A 6 -1.97 -1.43 21.46
CA ALA A 6 -0.75 -0.87 20.90
C ALA A 6 -0.98 0.56 20.40
N CYS A 7 -2.15 0.84 19.80
CA CYS A 7 -2.57 2.19 19.40
C CYS A 7 -2.63 3.13 20.61
N ASN A 8 -3.35 2.73 21.66
CA ASN A 8 -3.59 3.57 22.84
C ASN A 8 -2.34 3.74 23.72
N ARG A 9 -1.56 2.68 23.97
CA ARG A 9 -0.36 2.72 24.82
C ARG A 9 0.71 3.68 24.26
N LYS A 10 0.78 3.75 22.92
CA LYS A 10 1.84 4.41 22.16
C LYS A 10 1.33 5.58 21.31
N SER A 11 0.28 6.25 21.78
CA SER A 11 -0.21 7.49 21.20
C SER A 11 0.18 8.67 22.09
N ASN A 12 0.63 9.77 21.48
CA ASN A 12 0.82 11.03 22.17
C ASN A 12 -0.52 11.68 22.58
N GLN A 13 -1.64 11.25 21.99
CA GLN A 13 -2.99 11.70 22.35
C GLN A 13 -3.63 10.86 23.46
N LYS A 14 -2.91 9.94 24.12
CA LYS A 14 -3.48 9.08 25.18
C LYS A 14 -3.99 9.87 26.40
N ASN A 15 -3.59 11.13 26.56
CA ASN A 15 -4.11 12.03 27.58
C ASN A 15 -5.55 12.51 27.32
N LEU A 16 -6.07 12.35 26.09
CA LEU A 16 -7.44 12.74 25.71
C LEU A 16 -8.47 11.66 26.07
N GLY A 17 -8.02 10.41 26.21
CA GLY A 17 -8.86 9.25 26.47
C GLY A 17 -8.59 8.11 25.49
N THR A 18 -9.46 7.11 25.52
CA THR A 18 -9.31 5.92 24.67
C THR A 18 -9.63 6.23 23.21
N ILE A 19 -8.65 6.04 22.34
CA ILE A 19 -8.81 6.05 20.88
C ILE A 19 -9.60 4.81 20.47
N ARG A 20 -10.71 5.03 19.75
CA ARG A 20 -11.73 4.02 19.48
C ARG A 20 -11.58 3.33 18.13
N SER A 21 -10.96 3.99 17.16
CA SER A 21 -10.81 3.50 15.79
C SER A 21 -9.59 4.12 15.11
N SER A 22 -9.44 3.80 13.83
CA SER A 22 -8.50 4.43 12.89
C SER A 22 -9.31 4.98 11.71
N ASN A 23 -8.65 5.51 10.68
CA ASN A 23 -9.28 5.96 9.44
C ASN A 23 -9.45 4.82 8.42
N LEU A 24 -9.96 5.18 7.24
CA LEU A 24 -10.18 4.29 6.09
C LEU A 24 -8.92 3.48 5.70
N CYS A 25 -7.76 4.11 5.75
CA CYS A 25 -6.50 3.54 5.27
C CYS A 25 -5.61 2.96 6.37
N THR A 26 -6.07 2.97 7.63
CA THR A 26 -5.44 2.33 8.80
C THR A 26 -4.10 2.91 9.26
N GLU A 27 -3.70 4.09 8.79
CA GLU A 27 -2.49 4.81 9.21
C GLU A 27 -2.75 5.83 10.31
N ILE A 28 -3.97 6.36 10.42
CA ILE A 28 -4.30 7.44 11.36
C ILE A 28 -4.81 6.89 12.68
N VAL A 29 -4.28 7.38 13.79
CA VAL A 29 -4.64 6.93 15.14
C VAL A 29 -4.87 8.15 16.02
N GLU A 30 -6.03 8.78 15.83
CA GLU A 30 -6.43 10.04 16.44
C GLU A 30 -7.66 9.84 17.34
N TYR A 31 -7.76 10.64 18.40
CA TYR A 31 -8.88 10.63 19.32
C TYR A 31 -10.17 11.15 18.66
N THR A 32 -11.31 10.57 19.06
CA THR A 32 -12.64 10.99 18.61
C THR A 32 -13.61 10.93 19.78
N ALA A 33 -14.54 11.88 19.83
CA ALA A 33 -15.62 11.97 20.81
C ALA A 33 -16.91 12.45 20.12
N PRO A 34 -18.08 12.42 20.78
CA PRO A 34 -19.32 12.95 20.19
C PRO A 34 -19.19 14.40 19.71
N ASP A 35 -18.29 15.18 20.30
CA ASP A 35 -18.00 16.57 19.97
C ASP A 35 -16.69 16.75 19.18
N GLU A 36 -16.01 15.67 18.78
CA GLU A 36 -14.73 15.72 18.07
C GLU A 36 -14.64 14.66 16.98
N VAL A 37 -14.54 15.13 15.73
CA VAL A 37 -14.26 14.30 14.55
C VAL A 37 -12.81 14.54 14.14
N ALA A 38 -11.97 13.52 14.23
CA ALA A 38 -10.55 13.62 13.84
C ALA A 38 -10.39 13.96 12.34
N VAL A 39 -9.30 14.67 11.98
CA VAL A 39 -9.05 15.15 10.61
C VAL A 39 -7.62 14.87 10.20
N CYS A 40 -7.46 14.21 9.05
CA CYS A 40 -6.15 13.78 8.55
C CYS A 40 -5.55 14.83 7.59
N ASN A 41 -4.50 15.53 8.01
CA ASN A 41 -3.77 16.49 7.17
C ASN A 41 -2.51 15.81 6.60
N LEU A 42 -2.56 15.38 5.34
CA LEU A 42 -1.63 14.40 4.76
C LEU A 42 -0.69 15.01 3.70
N ALA A 43 0.59 14.62 3.73
CA ALA A 43 1.49 14.78 2.57
C ALA A 43 2.63 13.75 2.61
N SER A 44 3.24 13.46 1.46
CA SER A 44 4.27 12.42 1.33
C SER A 44 5.59 12.92 0.74
N LEU A 45 6.70 12.45 1.31
CA LEU A 45 8.05 12.73 0.85
C LEU A 45 8.48 11.72 -0.22
N ALA A 46 9.02 12.20 -1.34
CA ALA A 46 9.50 11.35 -2.42
C ALA A 46 10.93 10.88 -2.14
N LEU A 47 11.08 9.72 -1.50
CA LEU A 47 12.34 9.21 -0.97
C LEU A 47 13.50 9.07 -1.97
N PRO A 48 13.29 8.78 -3.27
CA PRO A 48 14.37 8.66 -4.24
C PRO A 48 15.09 9.98 -4.52
N THR A 49 14.45 11.12 -4.26
CA THR A 49 15.01 12.45 -4.53
C THR A 49 16.19 12.80 -3.63
N TYR A 50 16.35 12.09 -2.50
CA TYR A 50 17.43 12.29 -1.55
C TYR A 50 18.61 11.33 -1.77
N VAL A 51 18.62 10.56 -2.87
CA VAL A 51 19.72 9.68 -3.22
C VAL A 51 20.73 10.43 -4.09
N ASP A 52 21.96 10.57 -3.62
CA ASP A 52 23.08 11.02 -4.45
C ASP A 52 23.65 9.82 -5.22
N LEU A 53 23.29 9.73 -6.49
CA LEU A 53 23.72 8.66 -7.40
C LEU A 53 25.23 8.67 -7.70
N ASN A 54 25.93 9.79 -7.52
CA ASN A 54 27.38 9.86 -7.78
C ASN A 54 28.18 9.23 -6.65
N ASN A 55 27.72 9.44 -5.41
CA ASN A 55 28.37 8.96 -4.20
C ASN A 55 27.72 7.69 -3.63
N SER A 56 26.63 7.22 -4.23
CA SER A 56 25.80 6.12 -3.71
C SER A 56 25.43 6.34 -2.24
N ALA A 57 25.09 7.58 -1.90
CA ALA A 57 24.82 8.01 -0.53
C ALA A 57 23.39 8.56 -0.41
N TYR A 58 22.83 8.51 0.79
CA TYR A 58 21.52 9.05 1.10
C TYR A 58 21.67 10.37 1.87
N ASP A 59 21.08 11.45 1.37
CA ASP A 59 21.15 12.79 1.95
C ASP A 59 20.09 12.98 3.04
N PHE A 60 20.43 12.53 4.25
CA PHE A 60 19.57 12.71 5.43
C PHE A 60 19.40 14.18 5.83
N LYS A 61 20.38 15.05 5.55
CA LYS A 61 20.26 16.49 5.86
C LYS A 61 19.19 17.12 4.99
N LYS A 62 19.19 16.81 3.69
CA LYS A 62 18.16 17.31 2.78
C LYS A 62 16.78 16.76 3.11
N LEU A 63 16.69 15.47 3.44
CA LEU A 63 15.43 14.87 3.92
C LEU A 63 14.91 15.62 5.17
N HIS A 64 15.80 15.93 6.13
CA HIS A 64 15.45 16.66 7.34
C HIS A 64 14.92 18.07 7.01
N GLU A 65 15.63 18.84 6.20
CA GLU A 65 15.21 20.18 5.76
C GLU A 65 13.83 20.18 5.09
N VAL A 66 13.61 19.28 4.12
CA VAL A 66 12.36 19.24 3.35
C VAL A 66 11.20 18.78 4.23
N THR A 67 11.44 17.84 5.15
CA THR A 67 10.43 17.41 6.12
C THR A 67 9.97 18.57 7.00
N GLN A 68 10.88 19.43 7.45
CA GLN A 68 10.50 20.61 8.23
C GLN A 68 9.61 21.58 7.43
N VAL A 69 9.90 21.78 6.14
CA VAL A 69 9.04 22.60 5.26
C VAL A 69 7.66 21.96 5.13
N LEU A 70 7.60 20.64 4.96
CA LEU A 70 6.36 19.90 4.82
C LEU A 70 5.47 20.04 6.06
N VAL A 71 6.04 19.92 7.26
CA VAL A 71 5.30 20.14 8.52
C VAL A 71 4.76 21.56 8.62
N ARG A 72 5.56 22.57 8.27
CA ARG A 72 5.09 23.97 8.25
C ARG A 72 3.94 24.17 7.24
N ASN A 73 3.96 23.48 6.10
CA ASN A 73 2.89 23.52 5.11
C ASN A 73 1.61 22.84 5.62
N LEU A 74 1.71 21.60 6.11
CA LEU A 74 0.57 20.87 6.69
C LEU A 74 -0.06 21.63 7.84
N ASN A 75 0.74 22.32 8.64
CA ASN A 75 0.23 23.11 9.73
C ASN A 75 -0.55 24.36 9.27
N LYS A 76 -0.18 24.97 8.14
CA LYS A 76 -0.98 26.03 7.50
C LYS A 76 -2.27 25.48 6.90
N VAL A 77 -2.27 24.24 6.40
CA VAL A 77 -3.48 23.58 5.90
C VAL A 77 -4.54 23.53 6.99
N ILE A 78 -4.18 23.23 8.23
CA ILE A 78 -5.13 23.23 9.37
C ILE A 78 -5.88 24.57 9.48
N ASP A 79 -5.20 25.70 9.28
CA ASP A 79 -5.80 27.02 9.44
C ASP A 79 -6.64 27.45 8.24
N VAL A 80 -6.26 27.01 7.03
CA VAL A 80 -6.90 27.40 5.76
C VAL A 80 -8.01 26.44 5.34
N ASN A 81 -8.02 25.21 5.86
CA ASN A 81 -8.95 24.17 5.43
C ASN A 81 -10.42 24.57 5.68
N HIS A 82 -11.28 24.20 4.75
CA HIS A 82 -12.73 24.28 4.93
C HIS A 82 -13.23 23.00 5.60
N TYR A 83 -13.81 23.14 6.79
CA TYR A 83 -14.30 22.00 7.56
C TYR A 83 -15.78 21.77 7.27
N PRO A 84 -16.20 20.55 6.86
CA PRO A 84 -17.59 20.27 6.53
C PRO A 84 -18.50 20.19 7.77
N VAL A 85 -17.93 19.94 8.95
CA VAL A 85 -18.65 19.86 10.24
C VAL A 85 -17.82 20.55 11.33
N GLU A 86 -18.49 21.13 12.33
CA GLU A 86 -17.82 21.94 13.37
C GLU A 86 -16.98 21.08 14.33
N GLU A 87 -17.37 19.84 14.58
CA GLU A 87 -16.63 18.86 15.38
C GLU A 87 -15.24 18.58 14.77
N ALA A 88 -15.15 18.61 13.44
CA ALA A 88 -13.91 18.43 12.70
C ALA A 88 -12.98 19.64 12.87
N ARG A 89 -13.55 20.85 12.77
CA ARG A 89 -12.82 22.09 13.04
C ARG A 89 -12.33 22.12 14.49
N ARG A 90 -13.19 21.76 15.44
CA ARG A 90 -12.87 21.71 16.87
C ARG A 90 -11.71 20.77 17.16
N SER A 91 -11.76 19.53 16.67
CA SER A 91 -10.69 18.54 16.90
C SER A 91 -9.36 19.01 16.29
N ASN A 92 -9.37 19.45 15.03
CA ASN A 92 -8.14 19.83 14.32
C ASN A 92 -7.49 21.08 14.94
N PHE A 93 -8.25 22.07 15.41
CA PHE A 93 -7.68 23.24 16.09
C PHE A 93 -7.17 22.94 17.50
N ARG A 94 -7.79 22.01 18.22
CA ARG A 94 -7.38 21.64 19.60
C ARG A 94 -6.09 20.82 19.64
N HIS A 95 -5.93 19.89 18.71
CA HIS A 95 -4.84 18.90 18.75
C HIS A 95 -3.81 19.10 17.63
N ARG A 96 -4.21 19.72 16.53
CA ARG A 96 -3.38 20.04 15.37
C ARG A 96 -2.57 18.85 14.83
N PRO A 97 -3.15 17.65 14.67
CA PRO A 97 -2.41 16.52 14.12
C PRO A 97 -2.07 16.75 12.64
N VAL A 98 -0.89 16.31 12.25
CA VAL A 98 -0.48 16.22 10.84
C VAL A 98 0.09 14.83 10.58
N ALA A 99 0.20 14.47 9.30
CA ALA A 99 0.69 13.17 8.90
C ALA A 99 1.61 13.29 7.68
N VAL A 100 2.91 13.28 7.99
CA VAL A 100 3.98 13.10 7.02
C VAL A 100 4.11 11.62 6.72
N GLY A 101 3.95 11.28 5.44
CA GLY A 101 4.22 9.95 4.90
C GLY A 101 5.37 9.96 3.92
N VAL A 102 5.51 8.84 3.19
CA VAL A 102 6.58 8.64 2.22
C VAL A 102 6.04 8.01 0.95
N GLN A 103 6.84 8.05 -0.12
CA GLN A 103 6.63 7.30 -1.35
C GLN A 103 7.98 6.99 -2.00
N GLY A 104 8.03 5.93 -2.81
CA GLY A 104 9.24 5.51 -3.51
C GLY A 104 10.31 4.90 -2.61
N LEU A 105 9.95 4.20 -1.52
CA LEU A 105 10.98 3.50 -0.71
C LEU A 105 11.70 2.42 -1.51
N ALA A 106 10.97 1.62 -2.29
CA ALA A 106 11.57 0.62 -3.16
C ALA A 106 12.50 1.25 -4.20
N ASP A 107 12.09 2.35 -4.83
CA ASP A 107 12.92 3.11 -5.76
C ASP A 107 14.22 3.61 -5.10
N ALA A 108 14.17 4.08 -3.85
CA ALA A 108 15.35 4.52 -3.12
C ALA A 108 16.33 3.34 -2.87
N PHE A 109 15.81 2.16 -2.54
CA PHE A 109 16.62 0.94 -2.41
C PHE A 109 17.23 0.51 -3.75
N LEU A 110 16.46 0.54 -4.84
CA LEU A 110 16.97 0.26 -6.20
C LEU A 110 18.02 1.28 -6.64
N ALA A 111 17.82 2.55 -6.30
CA ALA A 111 18.75 3.64 -6.58
C ALA A 111 20.11 3.40 -5.91
N LEU A 112 20.10 2.89 -4.68
CA LEU A 112 21.28 2.54 -3.88
C LEU A 112 21.78 1.11 -4.07
N ARG A 113 21.19 0.33 -4.96
CA ARG A 113 21.55 -1.08 -5.24
C ARG A 113 21.39 -2.00 -4.01
N MET A 114 20.39 -1.74 -3.18
CA MET A 114 20.09 -2.52 -1.98
C MET A 114 18.88 -3.43 -2.23
N PRO A 115 19.02 -4.77 -2.14
CA PRO A 115 17.86 -5.66 -2.10
C PRO A 115 16.94 -5.28 -0.93
N PHE A 116 15.62 -5.36 -1.13
CA PHE A 116 14.65 -4.90 -0.12
C PHE A 116 14.82 -5.63 1.23
N ASP A 117 15.18 -6.92 1.19
CA ASP A 117 15.38 -7.77 2.37
C ASP A 117 16.82 -7.75 2.95
N SER A 118 17.70 -6.91 2.40
CA SER A 118 19.09 -6.77 2.85
C SER A 118 19.22 -6.07 4.22
N PRO A 119 20.27 -6.36 5.00
CA PRO A 119 20.58 -5.63 6.23
C PRO A 119 20.75 -4.12 6.01
N GLU A 120 21.34 -3.71 4.88
CA GLU A 120 21.57 -2.31 4.51
C GLU A 120 20.24 -1.58 4.29
N ALA A 121 19.29 -2.20 3.58
CA ALA A 121 17.95 -1.65 3.39
C ALA A 121 17.16 -1.51 4.71
N LYS A 122 17.33 -2.46 5.64
CA LYS A 122 16.74 -2.37 6.99
C LYS A 122 17.30 -1.21 7.79
N LEU A 123 18.61 -1.01 7.77
CA LEU A 123 19.25 0.12 8.45
C LEU A 123 18.85 1.46 7.82
N LEU A 124 18.81 1.53 6.49
CA LEU A 124 18.36 2.73 5.79
C LEU A 124 16.89 3.05 6.10
N ASN A 125 16.02 2.04 6.17
CA ASN A 125 14.64 2.19 6.61
C ASN A 125 14.57 2.86 7.99
N ILE A 126 15.32 2.36 8.98
CA ILE A 126 15.37 2.96 10.32
C ILE A 126 15.80 4.43 10.23
N ARG A 127 16.92 4.71 9.56
CA ARG A 127 17.49 6.07 9.47
C ARG A 127 16.59 7.07 8.74
N ILE A 128 15.86 6.64 7.71
CA ILE A 128 14.90 7.49 6.99
C ILE A 128 13.78 7.93 7.94
N PHE A 129 13.13 6.99 8.62
CA PHE A 129 12.00 7.31 9.51
C PHE A 129 12.45 8.03 10.78
N GLU A 130 13.64 7.70 11.30
CA GLU A 130 14.27 8.45 12.38
C GLU A 130 14.48 9.92 11.99
N THR A 131 15.00 10.17 10.78
CA THR A 131 15.20 11.52 10.25
C THR A 131 13.89 12.27 10.07
N ILE A 132 12.86 11.62 9.51
CA ILE A 132 11.54 12.23 9.30
C ILE A 132 10.92 12.63 10.65
N TYR A 133 10.99 11.75 11.65
CA TYR A 133 10.42 12.03 12.96
C TYR A 133 11.17 13.16 13.68
N HIS A 134 12.51 13.10 13.68
CA HIS A 134 13.37 14.14 14.26
C HIS A 134 13.10 15.51 13.62
N ALA A 135 13.04 15.56 12.27
CA ALA A 135 12.74 16.78 11.53
C ALA A 135 11.33 17.32 11.82
N SER A 136 10.35 16.43 11.89
CA SER A 136 8.96 16.81 12.14
C SER A 136 8.79 17.43 13.52
N LEU A 137 9.41 16.83 14.55
CA LEU A 137 9.44 17.37 15.90
C LEU A 137 10.20 18.69 15.97
N THR A 138 11.33 18.81 15.28
CA THR A 138 12.11 20.05 15.19
C THR A 138 11.24 21.20 14.65
N ALA A 139 10.57 20.99 13.52
CA ALA A 139 9.69 22.00 12.94
C ALA A 139 8.48 22.31 13.82
N SER A 140 7.91 21.31 14.48
CA SER A 140 6.78 21.49 15.40
C SER A 140 7.18 22.26 16.66
N CYS A 141 8.38 22.03 17.19
CA CYS A 141 8.94 22.79 18.31
C CYS A 141 9.24 24.25 17.91
N ASP A 142 9.81 24.48 16.71
CA ASP A 142 10.01 25.83 16.17
C ASP A 142 8.70 26.62 16.02
N LEU A 143 7.62 25.94 15.63
CA LEU A 143 6.29 26.54 15.53
C LEU A 143 5.73 26.85 16.93
N ALA A 144 5.92 25.96 17.90
CA ALA A 144 5.50 26.16 19.28
C ALA A 144 6.24 27.34 19.94
N ARG A 145 7.54 27.50 19.67
CA ARG A 145 8.33 28.66 20.13
C ARG A 145 7.72 29.99 19.68
N LYS A 146 7.09 30.03 18.50
CA LYS A 146 6.49 31.25 17.93
C LYS A 146 5.03 31.45 18.36
N ASN A 147 4.26 30.37 18.43
CA ASN A 147 2.81 30.42 18.52
C ASN A 147 2.24 29.86 19.84
N GLY A 148 3.11 29.35 20.73
CA GLY A 148 2.72 28.49 21.86
C GLY A 148 2.39 27.06 21.40
N PRO A 149 2.42 26.06 22.30
CA PRO A 149 2.07 24.67 21.95
C PRO A 149 0.58 24.50 21.60
N TYR A 150 0.20 23.36 21.04
CA TYR A 150 -1.22 23.05 20.79
C TYR A 150 -2.01 22.96 22.11
N SER A 151 -3.32 23.21 22.06
CA SER A 151 -4.15 23.45 23.25
C SER A 151 -4.13 22.32 24.27
N THR A 152 -4.01 21.06 23.84
CA THR A 152 -4.01 19.89 24.71
C THR A 152 -2.62 19.26 24.89
N TYR A 153 -1.55 20.07 24.77
CA TYR A 153 -0.17 19.61 24.95
C TYR A 153 0.13 19.20 26.39
N ALA A 154 -0.35 19.97 27.37
CA ALA A 154 -0.13 19.68 28.79
C ALA A 154 -0.71 18.30 29.16
N GLY A 155 0.11 17.45 29.78
CA GLY A 155 -0.26 16.09 30.16
C GLY A 155 -0.05 15.05 29.04
N SER A 156 0.32 15.46 27.82
CA SER A 156 0.73 14.52 26.77
C SER A 156 2.08 13.87 27.11
N PRO A 157 2.37 12.66 26.59
CA PRO A 157 3.69 12.03 26.72
C PRO A 157 4.85 12.92 26.30
N VAL A 158 4.72 13.66 25.19
CA VAL A 158 5.78 14.57 24.73
C VAL A 158 6.03 15.70 25.74
N SER A 159 5.00 16.16 26.47
CA SER A 159 5.17 17.12 27.59
C SER A 159 5.93 16.55 28.80
N GLN A 160 6.07 15.23 28.87
CA GLN A 160 6.83 14.51 29.90
C GLN A 160 8.20 14.05 29.37
N GLY A 161 8.61 14.50 28.19
CA GLY A 161 9.87 14.09 27.55
C GLY A 161 9.85 12.68 26.93
N ILE A 162 8.67 12.06 26.82
CA ILE A 162 8.47 10.72 26.25
C ILE A 162 8.13 10.86 24.77
N LEU A 163 9.07 10.50 23.90
CA LEU A 163 8.88 10.47 22.45
C LEU A 163 8.44 9.08 21.99
N GLN A 164 8.17 8.94 20.69
CA GLN A 164 7.58 7.71 20.18
C GLN A 164 8.45 6.47 20.44
N TYR A 165 9.75 6.53 20.16
CA TYR A 165 10.65 5.39 20.32
C TYR A 165 10.78 4.96 21.79
N ASP A 166 10.62 5.89 22.75
CA ASP A 166 10.58 5.58 24.18
C ASP A 166 9.37 4.67 24.50
N MET A 167 8.22 4.91 23.86
CA MET A 167 7.02 4.07 24.03
C MET A 167 7.14 2.68 23.39
N TRP A 168 8.17 2.47 22.56
CA TRP A 168 8.54 1.17 21.99
C TRP A 168 9.74 0.52 22.70
N ASN A 169 10.35 1.20 23.68
CA ASN A 169 11.61 0.81 24.31
C ASN A 169 12.76 0.62 23.30
N VAL A 170 12.83 1.51 22.30
CA VAL A 170 13.87 1.50 21.27
C VAL A 170 14.82 2.65 21.49
N THR A 171 16.13 2.37 21.47
CA THR A 171 17.17 3.40 21.42
C THR A 171 17.40 3.81 19.96
N PRO A 172 17.27 5.10 19.60
CA PRO A 172 17.57 5.59 18.26
C PRO A 172 19.03 5.37 17.84
N THR A 173 19.33 5.61 16.56
CA THR A 173 20.72 5.62 16.10
C THR A 173 21.44 6.90 16.53
N ASP A 174 22.75 6.98 16.26
CA ASP A 174 23.59 8.14 16.51
C ASP A 174 23.48 9.23 15.41
N LEU A 175 22.52 9.10 14.50
CA LEU A 175 22.38 10.00 13.34
C LEU A 175 21.94 11.42 13.73
N TRP A 176 21.09 11.54 14.76
CA TRP A 176 20.53 12.81 15.22
C TRP A 176 20.64 12.97 16.74
N ASP A 177 20.83 14.21 17.20
CA ASP A 177 20.91 14.56 18.61
C ASP A 177 19.52 14.71 19.23
N TRP A 178 19.01 13.59 19.75
CA TRP A 178 17.72 13.54 20.42
C TRP A 178 17.68 14.26 21.77
N ASP A 179 18.80 14.39 22.47
CA ASP A 179 18.86 15.01 23.79
C ASP A 179 18.68 16.53 23.68
N SER A 180 19.35 17.16 22.71
CA SER A 180 19.16 18.58 22.39
C SER A 180 17.72 18.89 21.95
N LEU A 181 17.13 18.01 21.13
CA LEU A 181 15.74 18.15 20.71
C LEU A 181 14.78 17.99 21.90
N LYS A 182 14.98 17.00 22.78
CA LYS A 182 14.19 16.83 24.01
C LYS A 182 14.29 18.06 24.93
N GLY A 183 15.50 18.64 25.06
CA GLY A 183 15.70 19.89 25.79
C GLY A 183 14.89 21.06 25.21
N SER A 184 14.92 21.22 23.89
CA SER A 184 14.14 22.26 23.18
C SER A 184 12.62 22.05 23.34
N ILE A 185 12.16 20.80 23.27
CA ILE A 185 10.74 20.44 23.48
C ILE A 185 10.33 20.70 24.92
N ALA A 186 11.18 20.41 25.91
CA ALA A 186 10.88 20.70 27.31
C ALA A 186 10.71 22.20 27.57
N GLU A 187 11.47 23.05 26.87
CA GLU A 187 11.39 24.51 27.01
C GLU A 187 10.17 25.12 26.30
N HIS A 188 9.88 24.68 25.07
CA HIS A 188 8.90 25.37 24.20
C HIS A 188 7.64 24.56 23.89
N GLY A 189 7.65 23.25 24.15
CA GLY A 189 6.64 22.32 23.68
C GLY A 189 6.68 22.06 22.17
N VAL A 190 5.58 21.50 21.65
CA VAL A 190 5.38 21.24 20.22
C VAL A 190 4.02 21.76 19.76
N TYR A 191 3.90 22.09 18.47
CA TYR A 191 2.71 22.71 17.89
C TYR A 191 1.69 21.71 17.34
N ASN A 192 2.07 20.43 17.23
CA ASN A 192 1.25 19.37 16.65
C ASN A 192 1.25 18.17 17.60
N SER A 193 0.08 17.56 17.83
CA SER A 193 0.00 16.38 18.70
C SER A 193 0.59 15.13 18.08
N LEU A 194 0.51 15.00 16.75
CA LEU A 194 0.95 13.85 15.96
C LEU A 194 1.53 14.36 14.64
N LEU A 195 2.48 13.64 14.06
CA LEU A 195 3.34 14.14 12.98
C LEU A 195 3.51 13.18 11.80
N VAL A 196 3.60 11.87 12.05
CA VAL A 196 4.06 10.90 11.05
C VAL A 196 3.04 9.77 10.90
N ALA A 197 2.51 9.60 9.69
CA ALA A 197 1.59 8.51 9.34
C ALA A 197 1.76 8.14 7.85
N PRO A 198 2.55 7.10 7.52
CA PRO A 198 2.71 6.66 6.15
C PRO A 198 1.42 6.08 5.55
N MET A 199 0.80 6.86 4.67
CA MET A 199 -0.46 6.58 3.98
C MET A 199 -0.26 5.88 2.63
N PRO A 200 -1.30 5.28 2.02
CA PRO A 200 -1.23 4.82 0.64
C PRO A 200 -1.08 6.01 -0.30
N THR A 201 -0.16 5.92 -1.25
CA THR A 201 0.17 7.03 -2.18
C THR A 201 -0.19 6.69 -3.63
N ALA A 202 -1.19 5.83 -3.83
CA ALA A 202 -1.57 5.28 -5.14
C ALA A 202 -1.61 6.31 -6.27
N SER A 203 -2.29 7.45 -6.09
CA SER A 203 -2.37 8.47 -7.15
C SER A 203 -1.13 9.37 -7.20
N THR A 204 -0.59 9.78 -6.06
CA THR A 204 0.51 10.76 -5.99
C THR A 204 1.85 10.15 -6.39
N SER A 205 2.10 8.88 -6.06
CA SER A 205 3.31 8.16 -6.50
C SER A 205 3.27 7.90 -7.99
N GLN A 206 2.10 7.62 -8.56
CA GLN A 206 1.93 7.52 -10.01
C GLN A 206 2.18 8.85 -10.72
N ILE A 207 1.77 9.98 -10.14
CA ILE A 207 2.07 11.32 -10.70
C ILE A 207 3.58 11.57 -10.72
N LEU A 208 4.29 11.21 -9.64
CA LEU A 208 5.75 11.38 -9.55
C LEU A 208 6.56 10.27 -10.24
N GLY A 209 5.91 9.18 -10.67
CA GLY A 209 6.57 8.03 -11.28
C GLY A 209 7.36 7.15 -10.30
N PHE A 210 6.97 7.11 -9.03
CA PHE A 210 7.56 6.29 -7.98
C PHE A 210 6.63 5.16 -7.52
N ASN A 211 7.22 4.13 -6.89
CA ASN A 211 6.47 3.06 -6.26
C ASN A 211 5.68 3.56 -5.04
N GLU A 212 4.60 2.86 -4.73
CA GLU A 212 3.71 3.23 -3.65
C GLU A 212 4.38 3.14 -2.27
N CYS A 213 4.27 4.23 -1.53
CA CYS A 213 4.60 4.34 -0.11
C CYS A 213 5.94 3.67 0.29
N PHE A 214 5.88 2.77 1.25
CA PHE A 214 6.99 1.93 1.73
C PHE A 214 6.93 0.50 1.18
N GLU A 215 6.13 0.24 0.15
CA GLU A 215 5.92 -1.11 -0.37
C GLU A 215 7.06 -1.56 -1.28
N PRO A 216 7.38 -2.87 -1.33
CA PRO A 216 8.16 -3.43 -2.42
C PRO A 216 7.40 -3.36 -3.74
N TYR A 217 8.09 -3.53 -4.86
CA TYR A 217 7.43 -3.68 -6.15
C TYR A 217 6.55 -4.93 -6.17
N THR A 218 5.28 -4.75 -6.51
CA THR A 218 4.33 -5.88 -6.65
C THR A 218 4.65 -6.74 -7.87
N SER A 219 5.14 -6.11 -8.94
CA SER A 219 5.55 -6.76 -10.19
C SER A 219 6.59 -5.89 -10.90
N ASN A 220 7.54 -6.51 -11.63
CA ASN A 220 8.43 -5.77 -12.52
C ASN A 220 7.79 -5.43 -13.89
N ILE A 221 6.57 -5.91 -14.15
CA ILE A 221 5.78 -5.51 -15.31
C ILE A 221 4.31 -5.37 -14.94
N TYR A 222 3.69 -4.25 -15.29
CA TYR A 222 2.28 -3.99 -14.99
C TYR A 222 1.55 -3.43 -16.21
N SER A 223 0.26 -3.72 -16.33
CA SER A 223 -0.59 -3.16 -17.36
C SER A 223 -1.18 -1.84 -16.87
N ARG A 224 -0.99 -0.78 -17.65
CA ARG A 224 -1.61 0.53 -17.41
C ARG A 224 -2.70 0.75 -18.45
N ARG A 225 -3.94 0.87 -17.97
CA ARG A 225 -5.08 1.26 -18.81
C ARG A 225 -5.07 2.77 -19.02
N VAL A 226 -5.12 3.19 -20.27
CA VAL A 226 -5.34 4.58 -20.69
C VAL A 226 -6.46 4.62 -21.73
N LEU A 227 -6.96 5.82 -22.04
CA LEU A 227 -8.02 5.99 -23.05
C LEU A 227 -7.67 5.38 -24.42
N ALA A 228 -6.38 5.32 -24.76
CA ALA A 228 -5.86 4.75 -26.01
C ALA A 228 -5.65 3.22 -25.98
N GLY A 229 -5.93 2.54 -24.85
CA GLY A 229 -5.78 1.09 -24.70
C GLY A 229 -5.02 0.65 -23.46
N GLU A 230 -4.62 -0.62 -23.42
CA GLU A 230 -3.78 -1.17 -22.35
C GLU A 230 -2.30 -1.17 -22.76
N PHE A 231 -1.43 -0.57 -21.95
CA PHE A 231 0.00 -0.54 -22.20
C PHE A 231 0.74 -1.30 -21.12
N GLN A 232 1.61 -2.23 -21.51
CA GLN A 232 2.52 -2.89 -20.58
C GLN A 232 3.69 -1.96 -20.25
N VAL A 233 3.82 -1.63 -18.98
CA VAL A 233 4.91 -0.81 -18.43
C VAL A 233 5.84 -1.72 -17.65
N VAL A 234 7.11 -1.73 -18.03
CA VAL A 234 8.17 -2.45 -17.32
C VAL A 234 8.74 -1.53 -16.24
N ASN A 235 9.18 -2.09 -15.11
CA ASN A 235 9.91 -1.37 -14.09
C ASN A 235 11.09 -0.61 -14.75
N PRO A 236 11.10 0.75 -14.71
CA PRO A 236 12.11 1.54 -15.41
C PRO A 236 13.54 1.22 -14.96
N TRP A 237 13.72 0.90 -13.67
CA TRP A 237 15.01 0.53 -13.11
C TRP A 237 15.53 -0.79 -13.71
N LEU A 238 14.68 -1.82 -13.73
CA LEU A 238 15.02 -3.12 -14.31
C LEU A 238 15.30 -2.99 -15.82
N LEU A 239 14.45 -2.26 -16.54
CA LEU A 239 14.62 -2.05 -17.97
C LEU A 239 15.99 -1.43 -18.27
N LYS A 240 16.36 -0.37 -17.54
CA LYS A 240 17.65 0.29 -17.71
C LYS A 240 18.81 -0.66 -17.47
N ASP A 241 18.77 -1.41 -16.37
CA ASP A 241 19.81 -2.39 -16.05
C ASP A 241 19.95 -3.48 -17.11
N LEU A 242 18.83 -4.04 -17.59
CA LEU A 242 18.85 -5.06 -18.64
C LEU A 242 19.36 -4.51 -19.98
N VAL A 243 19.02 -3.26 -20.33
CA VAL A 243 19.56 -2.58 -21.52
C VAL A 243 21.06 -2.37 -21.39
N ASP A 244 21.52 -1.86 -20.25
CA ASP A 244 22.94 -1.58 -19.99
C ASP A 244 23.78 -2.88 -20.02
N MET A 245 23.21 -4.01 -19.56
CA MET A 245 23.84 -5.34 -19.64
C MET A 245 23.75 -5.99 -21.04
N GLY A 246 22.99 -5.41 -21.97
CA GLY A 246 22.72 -5.99 -23.29
C GLY A 246 21.81 -7.22 -23.25
N LEU A 247 21.03 -7.38 -22.18
CA LEU A 247 20.09 -8.49 -21.96
C LEU A 247 18.66 -8.18 -22.43
N TRP A 248 18.35 -6.90 -22.69
CA TRP A 248 17.00 -6.50 -23.08
C TRP A 248 16.68 -6.93 -24.53
N SER A 249 15.61 -7.70 -24.69
CA SER A 249 15.08 -8.17 -25.97
C SER A 249 13.57 -8.40 -25.87
N ASP A 250 12.88 -8.53 -27.02
CA ASP A 250 11.46 -8.91 -27.01
C ASP A 250 11.24 -10.29 -26.38
N ASN A 251 12.18 -11.22 -26.54
CA ASN A 251 12.15 -12.52 -25.86
C ASN A 251 12.28 -12.36 -24.34
N MET A 252 13.20 -11.52 -23.86
CA MET A 252 13.34 -11.20 -22.43
C MET A 252 12.05 -10.61 -21.87
N LYS A 253 11.43 -9.65 -22.58
CA LYS A 253 10.14 -9.08 -22.20
C LYS A 253 9.06 -10.17 -22.09
N ASN A 254 8.95 -11.04 -23.11
CA ASN A 254 7.97 -12.14 -23.12
C ASN A 254 8.19 -13.13 -21.97
N ARG A 255 9.45 -13.43 -21.62
CA ARG A 255 9.80 -14.26 -20.46
C ARG A 255 9.37 -13.63 -19.14
N ILE A 256 9.60 -12.33 -18.96
CA ILE A 256 9.16 -11.59 -17.76
C ILE A 256 7.62 -11.61 -17.65
N ILE A 257 6.90 -11.44 -18.76
CA ILE A 257 5.43 -11.54 -18.79
C ILE A 257 4.97 -12.95 -18.40
N ALA A 258 5.57 -13.98 -19.02
CA ALA A 258 5.28 -15.39 -18.75
C ALA A 258 5.45 -15.74 -17.27
N ASP A 259 6.47 -15.16 -16.63
CA ASP A 259 6.76 -15.35 -15.21
C ASP A 259 5.98 -14.40 -14.28
N GLY A 260 5.00 -13.65 -14.81
CA GLY A 260 4.14 -12.76 -14.03
C GLY A 260 4.89 -11.56 -13.44
N GLY A 261 5.93 -11.08 -14.14
CA GLY A 261 6.79 -9.98 -13.70
C GLY A 261 7.93 -10.39 -12.77
N SER A 262 8.12 -11.68 -12.53
CA SER A 262 9.32 -12.20 -11.86
C SER A 262 10.48 -12.34 -12.83
N ILE A 263 11.70 -12.16 -12.33
CA ILE A 263 12.94 -12.44 -13.06
C ILE A 263 13.75 -13.60 -12.46
N GLN A 264 13.24 -14.24 -11.40
CA GLN A 264 14.01 -15.21 -10.62
C GLN A 264 14.35 -16.48 -11.40
N ARG A 265 13.44 -16.93 -12.28
CA ARG A 265 13.61 -18.15 -13.09
C ARG A 265 14.35 -17.93 -14.40
N ILE A 266 14.71 -16.68 -14.73
CA ILE A 266 15.39 -16.37 -15.99
C ILE A 266 16.89 -16.65 -15.82
N PRO A 267 17.46 -17.65 -16.52
CA PRO A 267 18.84 -18.09 -16.28
C PRO A 267 19.89 -17.04 -16.65
N ASN A 268 19.62 -16.21 -17.66
CA ASN A 268 20.58 -15.24 -18.20
C ASN A 268 20.78 -14.00 -17.31
N ILE A 269 19.93 -13.82 -16.29
CA ILE A 269 20.01 -12.68 -15.38
C ILE A 269 20.90 -13.05 -14.18
N PRO A 270 21.94 -12.26 -13.89
CA PRO A 270 22.81 -12.45 -12.72
C PRO A 270 22.05 -12.45 -11.37
N ASP A 271 22.58 -13.18 -10.39
CA ASP A 271 21.92 -13.36 -9.09
C ASP A 271 21.85 -12.08 -8.25
N ASP A 272 22.79 -11.15 -8.40
CA ASP A 272 22.75 -9.84 -7.76
C ASP A 272 21.59 -8.98 -8.28
N ILE A 273 21.31 -9.05 -9.58
CA ILE A 273 20.15 -8.39 -10.22
C ILE A 273 18.85 -9.07 -9.76
N LYS A 274 18.82 -10.40 -9.72
CA LYS A 274 17.66 -11.14 -9.19
C LYS A 274 17.36 -10.76 -7.74
N ALA A 275 18.38 -10.62 -6.90
CA ALA A 275 18.21 -10.20 -5.51
C ALA A 275 17.63 -8.78 -5.41
N LEU A 276 18.06 -7.87 -6.28
CA LEU A 276 17.62 -6.48 -6.29
C LEU A 276 16.15 -6.31 -6.71
N TYR A 277 15.69 -7.07 -7.70
CA TYR A 277 14.35 -6.95 -8.29
C TYR A 277 13.38 -8.07 -7.86
N LYS A 278 13.56 -8.60 -6.65
CA LYS A 278 12.55 -9.46 -6.02
C LYS A 278 11.22 -8.70 -5.93
N THR A 279 10.15 -9.34 -6.35
CA THR A 279 8.79 -8.84 -6.17
C THR A 279 8.33 -9.05 -4.73
N VAL A 280 7.27 -8.35 -4.31
CA VAL A 280 6.67 -8.52 -2.97
C VAL A 280 6.28 -9.96 -2.66
N TRP A 281 5.96 -10.75 -3.69
CA TRP A 281 5.58 -12.15 -3.59
C TRP A 281 6.76 -13.09 -3.33
N GLU A 282 7.98 -12.60 -3.52
CA GLU A 282 9.24 -13.31 -3.35
C GLU A 282 9.99 -12.86 -2.10
N ILE A 283 9.57 -11.74 -1.52
CA ILE A 283 10.09 -11.21 -0.26
C ILE A 283 9.33 -11.84 0.90
N SER A 284 10.07 -12.25 1.93
CA SER A 284 9.49 -12.77 3.16
C SER A 284 8.61 -11.72 3.84
N GLN A 285 7.33 -12.01 4.03
CA GLN A 285 6.41 -11.11 4.72
C GLN A 285 6.80 -10.88 6.18
N LYS A 286 7.51 -11.83 6.82
CA LYS A 286 8.09 -11.62 8.15
C LYS A 286 9.09 -10.47 8.15
N THR A 287 9.89 -10.33 7.08
CA THR A 287 10.84 -9.22 6.92
C THR A 287 10.10 -7.90 6.72
N ILE A 288 9.01 -7.89 5.94
CA ILE A 288 8.17 -6.70 5.75
C ILE A 288 7.56 -6.24 7.09
N VAL A 289 7.02 -7.17 7.87
CA VAL A 289 6.46 -6.91 9.21
C VAL A 289 7.56 -6.42 10.17
N GLN A 290 8.77 -6.99 10.12
CA GLN A 290 9.89 -6.52 10.94
C GLN A 290 10.29 -5.09 10.58
N MET A 291 10.49 -4.79 9.29
CA MET A 291 10.83 -3.43 8.84
C MET A 291 9.74 -2.42 9.20
N ALA A 292 8.48 -2.84 9.20
CA ALA A 292 7.35 -2.04 9.66
C ALA A 292 7.42 -1.76 11.17
N ALA A 293 7.81 -2.74 11.99
CA ALA A 293 8.03 -2.54 13.42
C ALA A 293 9.22 -1.61 13.69
N ASP A 294 10.34 -1.81 12.97
CA ASP A 294 11.55 -1.01 13.11
C ASP A 294 11.28 0.49 12.86
N ARG A 295 10.58 0.83 11.77
CA ARG A 295 10.15 2.22 11.53
C ARG A 295 9.01 2.67 12.44
N GLY A 296 8.21 1.74 12.96
CA GLY A 296 7.10 2.02 13.86
C GLY A 296 7.50 2.76 15.13
N ALA A 297 8.76 2.57 15.59
CA ALA A 297 9.34 3.32 16.70
C ALA A 297 9.47 4.83 16.44
N PHE A 298 9.46 5.25 15.17
CA PHE A 298 9.56 6.67 14.76
C PHE A 298 8.26 7.17 14.09
N ILE A 299 7.15 6.44 14.25
CA ILE A 299 5.83 6.78 13.70
C ILE A 299 4.84 6.92 14.86
N ASP A 300 4.44 8.15 15.17
CA ASP A 300 3.55 8.47 16.29
C ASP A 300 2.08 8.13 16.03
N GLN A 301 1.67 8.02 14.76
CA GLN A 301 0.40 7.45 14.33
C GLN A 301 0.55 5.95 14.01
N SER A 302 0.23 5.51 12.79
CA SER A 302 0.46 4.17 12.27
C SER A 302 0.86 4.20 10.78
N GLN A 303 0.75 3.06 10.09
CA GLN A 303 1.14 2.90 8.69
C GLN A 303 0.21 1.91 7.98
N SER A 304 -0.12 2.19 6.72
CA SER A 304 -1.02 1.35 5.90
C SER A 304 -0.32 0.10 5.36
N LEU A 305 -0.13 -0.91 6.23
CA LEU A 305 0.68 -2.09 5.92
C LEU A 305 -0.10 -3.16 5.13
N ASN A 306 0.07 -3.23 3.81
CA ASN A 306 -0.44 -4.37 3.05
C ASN A 306 0.43 -5.62 3.25
N ILE A 307 -0.23 -6.78 3.30
CA ILE A 307 0.42 -8.09 3.39
C ILE A 307 0.12 -8.88 2.13
N HIS A 308 1.15 -9.48 1.55
CA HIS A 308 1.07 -10.20 0.28
C HIS A 308 1.37 -11.68 0.49
N MET A 309 0.41 -12.57 0.19
CA MET A 309 0.58 -14.02 0.34
C MET A 309 0.13 -14.73 -0.94
N LYS A 310 1.06 -15.42 -1.63
CA LYS A 310 0.72 -16.21 -2.83
C LYS A 310 -0.35 -17.26 -2.53
N GLU A 311 -0.08 -18.10 -1.53
CA GLU A 311 -0.97 -19.19 -1.10
C GLU A 311 -1.31 -19.00 0.38
N PRO A 312 -2.39 -18.26 0.69
CA PRO A 312 -2.82 -18.04 2.06
C PRO A 312 -3.30 -19.37 2.66
N THR A 313 -2.73 -19.73 3.80
CA THR A 313 -3.27 -20.80 4.65
C THR A 313 -3.57 -20.22 6.02
N MET A 314 -4.51 -20.81 6.75
CA MET A 314 -4.86 -20.33 8.09
C MET A 314 -3.62 -20.25 9.00
N GLY A 315 -2.73 -21.26 8.93
CA GLY A 315 -1.47 -21.25 9.68
C GLY A 315 -0.54 -20.07 9.32
N LYS A 316 -0.39 -19.74 8.03
CA LYS A 316 0.43 -18.60 7.58
C LYS A 316 -0.18 -17.26 8.01
N ILE A 317 -1.50 -17.10 7.86
CA ILE A 317 -2.22 -15.88 8.26
C ILE A 317 -2.12 -15.67 9.77
N THR A 318 -2.42 -16.71 10.56
CA THR A 318 -2.30 -16.69 12.02
C THR A 318 -0.87 -16.35 12.45
N SER A 319 0.14 -17.02 11.90
CA SER A 319 1.55 -16.75 12.23
C SER A 319 1.95 -15.30 11.93
N MET A 320 1.50 -14.75 10.79
CA MET A 320 1.76 -13.36 10.41
C MET A 320 1.11 -12.38 11.39
N HIS A 321 -0.17 -12.56 11.72
CA HIS A 321 -0.86 -11.69 12.68
C HIS A 321 -0.23 -11.76 14.07
N PHE A 322 0.08 -12.95 14.59
CA PHE A 322 0.74 -13.06 15.89
C PHE A 322 2.15 -12.46 15.89
N THR A 323 2.86 -12.53 14.76
CA THR A 323 4.18 -11.88 14.62
C THR A 323 4.04 -10.36 14.68
N GLY A 324 3.13 -9.78 13.89
CA GLY A 324 2.88 -8.32 13.91
C GLY A 324 2.41 -7.82 15.28
N TRP A 325 1.53 -8.56 15.93
CA TRP A 325 1.05 -8.25 17.28
C TRP A 325 2.18 -8.29 18.33
N LYS A 326 2.99 -9.35 18.33
CA LYS A 326 4.11 -9.52 19.28
C LYS A 326 5.21 -8.47 19.08
N LEU A 327 5.45 -8.06 17.83
CA LEU A 327 6.35 -6.95 17.51
C LEU A 327 5.77 -5.59 17.90
N GLY A 328 4.52 -5.55 18.35
CA GLY A 328 3.88 -4.34 18.83
C GLY A 328 3.37 -3.45 17.71
N LEU A 329 3.11 -3.94 16.49
CA LEU A 329 2.49 -3.09 15.47
C LEU A 329 1.18 -2.47 15.98
N LYS A 330 0.84 -1.29 15.46
CA LYS A 330 -0.47 -0.65 15.66
C LYS A 330 -1.46 -1.16 14.62
N THR A 331 -1.09 -1.04 13.35
CA THR A 331 -1.76 -1.70 12.23
C THR A 331 -0.99 -2.95 11.83
N GLY A 332 -1.59 -4.12 12.04
CA GLY A 332 -1.00 -5.40 11.68
C GLY A 332 -1.20 -5.77 10.22
N MET A 333 -2.29 -5.31 9.62
CA MET A 333 -2.61 -5.54 8.20
C MET A 333 -3.67 -4.56 7.73
N TYR A 334 -3.42 -3.89 6.60
CA TYR A 334 -4.38 -3.09 5.86
C TYR A 334 -5.18 -4.01 4.93
N TYR A 335 -4.67 -4.31 3.73
CA TYR A 335 -5.18 -5.38 2.88
C TYR A 335 -4.35 -6.67 2.98
N LEU A 336 -5.04 -7.81 2.88
CA LEU A 336 -4.42 -9.06 2.47
C LEU A 336 -4.54 -9.17 0.95
N ARG A 337 -3.41 -9.17 0.25
CA ARG A 337 -3.32 -9.38 -1.19
C ARG A 337 -2.93 -10.83 -1.44
N THR A 338 -3.71 -11.52 -2.25
CA THR A 338 -3.48 -12.92 -2.62
C THR A 338 -3.27 -13.06 -4.11
N MET A 339 -2.58 -14.12 -4.54
CA MET A 339 -2.55 -14.50 -5.95
C MET A 339 -3.55 -15.63 -6.17
N ALA A 340 -4.24 -15.61 -7.31
CA ALA A 340 -5.07 -16.74 -7.72
C ALA A 340 -4.19 -17.99 -7.90
N ALA A 341 -4.72 -19.15 -7.51
CA ALA A 341 -4.01 -20.43 -7.62
C ALA A 341 -3.69 -20.81 -9.08
N SER A 342 -4.49 -20.34 -10.03
CA SER A 342 -4.23 -20.45 -11.47
C SER A 342 -3.82 -19.09 -12.04
N ALA A 343 -2.71 -19.07 -12.77
CA ALA A 343 -2.40 -17.93 -13.61
C ALA A 343 -3.42 -17.88 -14.77
N PRO A 344 -4.05 -16.74 -15.05
CA PRO A 344 -4.89 -16.61 -16.23
C PRO A 344 -4.05 -16.93 -17.48
N ILE A 345 -4.66 -17.61 -18.47
CA ILE A 345 -4.00 -17.94 -19.74
C ILE A 345 -3.54 -16.62 -20.37
N GLN A 346 -2.23 -16.45 -20.50
CA GLN A 346 -1.65 -15.22 -21.03
C GLN A 346 -1.66 -15.27 -22.57
N PHE A 347 -2.76 -14.80 -23.18
CA PHE A 347 -2.93 -14.82 -24.64
C PHE A 347 -1.94 -13.93 -25.41
N THR A 348 -1.24 -13.03 -24.73
CA THR A 348 -0.27 -12.10 -25.33
C THR A 348 1.15 -12.65 -25.39
N VAL A 349 1.41 -13.84 -24.82
CA VAL A 349 2.74 -14.44 -24.79
C VAL A 349 2.89 -15.46 -25.91
N ASP A 350 3.84 -15.20 -26.81
CA ASP A 350 4.22 -16.14 -27.85
C ASP A 350 4.97 -17.34 -27.24
N GLN A 351 4.26 -18.46 -27.12
CA GLN A 351 4.76 -19.73 -26.57
C GLN A 351 5.92 -20.32 -27.37
N GLU A 352 6.02 -20.01 -28.67
CA GLU A 352 7.12 -20.51 -29.52
C GLU A 352 8.41 -19.73 -29.24
N GLN A 353 8.30 -18.41 -29.03
CA GLN A 353 9.46 -17.58 -28.66
C GLN A 353 10.05 -17.95 -27.30
N LEU A 354 9.25 -18.43 -26.35
CA LEU A 354 9.74 -18.91 -25.05
C LEU A 354 10.64 -20.15 -25.17
N LYS A 355 10.43 -20.98 -26.20
CA LYS A 355 11.25 -22.18 -26.45
C LYS A 355 12.61 -21.84 -27.06
N VAL A 356 12.75 -20.64 -27.65
CA VAL A 356 14.03 -20.16 -28.19
C VAL A 356 14.94 -19.83 -27.00
N VAL A 357 16.03 -20.59 -26.86
CA VAL A 357 17.07 -20.35 -25.85
C VAL A 357 17.64 -18.95 -26.09
N ASP A 358 17.48 -18.06 -25.12
CA ASP A 358 18.07 -16.73 -25.20
C ASP A 358 19.60 -16.89 -25.02
N THR A 359 20.35 -16.50 -26.05
CA THR A 359 21.82 -16.64 -26.09
C THR A 359 22.54 -15.38 -25.59
N ASN A 360 21.78 -14.34 -25.20
CA ASN A 360 22.37 -13.11 -24.66
C ASN A 360 23.05 -13.40 -23.32
N ILE A 361 24.36 -13.26 -23.30
CA ILE A 361 25.19 -13.33 -22.09
C ILE A 361 25.32 -11.92 -21.53
N ALA A 362 25.06 -11.78 -20.22
CA ALA A 362 25.18 -10.52 -19.52
C ALA A 362 26.59 -9.96 -19.71
N ARG A 363 26.72 -8.77 -20.31
CA ARG A 363 28.01 -8.08 -20.32
C ARG A 363 28.37 -7.75 -18.89
N ALA A 364 29.62 -8.01 -18.51
CA ALA A 364 30.12 -7.55 -17.21
C ALA A 364 29.94 -6.04 -17.16
N ALA A 365 29.04 -5.59 -16.28
CA ALA A 365 28.91 -4.17 -15.98
C ALA A 365 30.21 -3.76 -15.29
N GLY A 366 31.18 -3.27 -16.06
CA GLY A 366 32.32 -2.56 -15.48
C GLY A 366 31.74 -1.52 -14.54
N ALA A 367 32.26 -1.43 -13.31
CA ALA A 367 31.76 -0.60 -12.22
C ALA A 367 31.75 0.89 -12.61
N LYS A 368 30.84 1.28 -13.51
CA LYS A 368 30.58 2.65 -13.89
C LYS A 368 29.64 3.17 -12.83
N LYS A 369 30.20 3.90 -11.87
CA LYS A 369 29.44 4.86 -11.06
C LYS A 369 28.49 5.60 -12.00
N ARG A 370 27.21 5.63 -11.64
CA ARG A 370 26.15 6.25 -12.44
C ARG A 370 26.56 7.70 -12.74
N GLY A 371 27.02 7.94 -13.97
CA GLY A 371 27.38 9.28 -14.44
C GLY A 371 26.12 10.10 -14.64
N ALA A 372 26.15 11.34 -14.14
CA ALA A 372 25.10 12.32 -14.30
C ALA A 372 24.80 12.60 -15.78
N GLN A 373 23.66 12.10 -16.25
CA GLN A 373 22.91 12.75 -17.32
C GLN A 373 21.49 12.98 -16.82
N GLY A 374 21.22 14.25 -16.47
CA GLY A 374 19.89 14.81 -16.34
C GLY A 374 19.05 14.29 -15.19
N ALA A 375 19.19 14.93 -14.02
CA ALA A 375 18.05 15.13 -13.12
C ALA A 375 17.03 16.02 -13.86
N GLY A 376 16.19 15.37 -14.65
CA GLY A 376 15.15 15.97 -15.46
C GLY A 376 14.17 14.88 -15.82
N TYR A 377 13.23 14.61 -14.92
CA TYR A 377 11.95 14.00 -15.31
C TYR A 377 11.16 15.04 -16.12
N ALA A 378 11.68 15.40 -17.28
CA ALA A 378 10.91 16.01 -18.34
C ALA A 378 10.61 14.87 -19.31
N MET A 379 9.36 14.42 -19.31
CA MET A 379 8.80 13.73 -20.47
C MET A 379 9.08 14.61 -21.68
N SER A 380 10.05 14.22 -22.51
CA SER A 380 10.11 14.75 -23.86
C SER A 380 8.85 14.25 -24.55
N THR A 381 7.91 15.16 -24.76
CA THR A 381 6.78 14.92 -25.63
C THR A 381 7.33 14.85 -27.06
N PRO A 382 7.20 13.74 -27.79
CA PRO A 382 7.16 13.88 -29.24
C PRO A 382 5.82 14.52 -29.55
N SER A 383 5.83 15.84 -29.75
CA SER A 383 4.68 16.55 -30.33
C SER A 383 4.53 16.08 -31.78
N ALA A 384 3.89 14.92 -31.96
CA ALA A 384 3.41 14.47 -33.25
C ALA A 384 2.07 15.14 -33.48
N VAL A 385 2.13 16.36 -34.04
CA VAL A 385 0.95 17.01 -34.63
C VAL A 385 0.41 16.05 -35.71
N PRO A 386 -0.85 15.55 -35.60
CA PRO A 386 -1.39 14.67 -36.63
C PRO A 386 -1.66 15.49 -37.89
N ARG A 387 -0.96 15.20 -38.99
CA ARG A 387 -1.33 15.75 -40.30
C ARG A 387 -2.48 14.91 -40.89
N PRO A 388 -3.57 15.52 -41.36
CA PRO A 388 -4.67 14.79 -41.97
C PRO A 388 -4.25 14.19 -43.32
N MET A 389 -4.44 12.88 -43.46
CA MET A 389 -4.24 12.12 -44.69
C MET A 389 -5.42 12.31 -45.65
N TYR A 390 -5.49 13.44 -46.33
CA TYR A 390 -6.20 13.54 -47.62
C TYR A 390 -5.54 14.62 -48.47
N MET A 391 -4.66 14.23 -49.40
CA MET A 391 -4.42 14.98 -50.64
C MET A 391 -3.89 14.04 -51.73
N SER A 392 -4.75 13.86 -52.73
CA SER A 392 -4.56 13.42 -54.13
C SER A 392 -3.15 13.05 -54.61
N LYS A 393 -3.03 11.84 -55.18
CA LYS A 393 -2.01 11.53 -56.20
C LYS A 393 -2.50 11.96 -57.59
N SER A 394 -1.61 12.57 -58.38
CA SER A 394 -1.68 12.63 -59.84
C SER A 394 -0.66 11.64 -60.47
N PRO A 395 -0.86 11.18 -61.72
CA PRO A 395 -0.33 9.90 -62.21
C PRO A 395 0.85 10.03 -63.18
N ASN A 396 1.74 9.02 -63.24
CA ASN A 396 2.36 8.57 -64.50
C ASN A 396 3.17 7.25 -64.42
N ASN A 397 2.70 6.27 -65.23
CA ASN A 397 3.35 5.21 -66.04
C ASN A 397 4.60 4.38 -65.60
N SER A 398 4.32 3.07 -65.32
CA SER A 398 4.85 1.81 -65.94
C SER A 398 6.34 1.36 -65.81
N PRO A 399 6.70 0.04 -65.91
CA PRO A 399 6.03 -1.20 -65.45
C PRO A 399 6.95 -2.29 -64.78
N ALA A 400 6.42 -3.03 -63.78
CA ALA A 400 6.58 -4.47 -63.37
C ALA A 400 7.99 -5.14 -63.15
N PRO A 401 8.14 -6.36 -62.54
CA PRO A 401 7.19 -7.26 -61.82
C PRO A 401 7.71 -7.85 -60.46
N ASN A 402 6.88 -8.72 -59.83
CA ASN A 402 7.09 -9.63 -58.68
C ASN A 402 6.73 -9.04 -57.29
N GLY A 403 5.73 -9.49 -56.52
CA GLY A 403 4.83 -10.63 -56.60
C GLY A 403 4.70 -11.32 -55.23
N VAL A 404 3.80 -10.87 -54.34
CA VAL A 404 3.26 -11.65 -53.19
C VAL A 404 1.85 -11.11 -52.84
N PRO A 405 0.79 -11.96 -52.76
CA PRO A 405 -0.57 -11.52 -52.47
C PRO A 405 -0.92 -11.51 -50.97
N THR A 406 -1.60 -10.45 -50.52
CA THR A 406 -2.28 -10.33 -49.22
C THR A 406 -3.65 -11.05 -49.22
N PRO A 407 -4.03 -11.80 -48.18
CA PRO A 407 -5.38 -12.33 -48.06
C PRO A 407 -6.29 -11.36 -47.30
N SER A 408 -7.31 -10.84 -47.99
CA SER A 408 -8.50 -10.21 -47.42
C SER A 408 -9.73 -11.02 -47.78
N SER A 409 -10.66 -11.12 -46.83
CA SER A 409 -12.04 -11.66 -46.90
C SER A 409 -12.21 -13.18 -46.69
N THR A 410 -12.79 -13.47 -45.52
CA THR A 410 -13.37 -14.73 -45.07
C THR A 410 -14.69 -15.01 -45.82
N PRO A 411 -14.96 -16.25 -46.29
CA PRO A 411 -16.26 -16.61 -46.86
C PRO A 411 -17.30 -16.96 -45.78
N PRO A 412 -18.61 -16.83 -46.07
CA PRO A 412 -19.69 -17.18 -45.14
C PRO A 412 -19.88 -18.71 -45.00
N PRO A 413 -20.47 -19.20 -43.89
CA PRO A 413 -20.54 -20.63 -43.59
C PRO A 413 -21.56 -21.39 -44.44
N GLN A 414 -21.18 -22.58 -44.88
CA GLN A 414 -22.03 -23.54 -45.61
C GLN A 414 -22.91 -24.37 -44.66
N GLU A 415 -24.17 -24.57 -45.05
CA GLU A 415 -25.13 -25.47 -44.40
C GLU A 415 -24.81 -26.95 -44.67
N LEU A 416 -24.91 -27.79 -43.64
CA LEU A 416 -24.85 -29.26 -43.75
C LEU A 416 -26.09 -29.91 -43.08
N PRO A 417 -26.53 -31.08 -43.58
CA PRO A 417 -27.91 -31.54 -43.45
C PRO A 417 -28.25 -32.24 -42.12
N ILE A 418 -29.52 -32.10 -41.73
CA ILE A 418 -30.17 -32.68 -40.54
C ILE A 418 -30.22 -34.22 -40.63
N ARG A 419 -29.84 -34.90 -39.54
CA ARG A 419 -30.15 -36.31 -39.27
C ARG A 419 -30.76 -36.49 -37.86
N PRO A 420 -31.60 -37.52 -37.65
CA PRO A 420 -32.64 -37.52 -36.62
C PRO A 420 -32.14 -37.86 -35.21
N ALA A 421 -32.87 -37.32 -34.23
CA ALA A 421 -32.62 -37.41 -32.80
C ALA A 421 -32.54 -38.85 -32.27
N ALA A 422 -31.46 -39.15 -31.55
CA ALA A 422 -31.34 -40.33 -30.70
C ALA A 422 -31.67 -39.97 -29.24
N THR A 423 -32.39 -40.87 -28.59
CA THR A 423 -32.95 -40.80 -27.23
C THR A 423 -31.89 -40.54 -26.13
N PRO A 424 -32.18 -39.72 -25.12
CA PRO A 424 -31.23 -39.47 -24.03
C PRO A 424 -31.18 -40.65 -23.07
N ARG A 425 -29.98 -41.19 -22.87
CA ARG A 425 -29.67 -42.13 -21.77
C ARG A 425 -29.76 -41.38 -20.44
N LYS A 426 -30.47 -41.99 -19.49
CA LYS A 426 -30.52 -41.59 -18.08
C LYS A 426 -29.16 -41.80 -17.41
N ASP A 427 -28.89 -40.91 -16.46
CA ASP A 427 -27.91 -40.99 -15.37
C ASP A 427 -26.44 -40.71 -15.70
N ALA A 428 -26.09 -39.43 -15.70
CA ALA A 428 -24.84 -38.94 -15.13
C ALA A 428 -25.04 -37.51 -14.60
N MET A 429 -24.80 -37.31 -13.30
CA MET A 429 -24.81 -36.05 -12.54
C MET A 429 -26.19 -35.58 -12.00
N ALA A 430 -26.66 -36.25 -10.93
CA ALA A 430 -27.60 -35.64 -10.00
C ALA A 430 -26.81 -34.94 -8.87
N VAL A 431 -26.92 -33.62 -8.79
CA VAL A 431 -26.44 -32.80 -7.67
C VAL A 431 -27.61 -32.70 -6.67
N PRO A 432 -27.45 -33.03 -5.38
CA PRO A 432 -28.53 -32.86 -4.41
C PRO A 432 -28.79 -31.38 -4.13
N GLU A 433 -30.06 -30.97 -4.11
CA GLU A 433 -30.49 -29.64 -3.69
C GLU A 433 -30.18 -29.38 -2.21
N PHE A 434 -29.52 -28.27 -1.92
CA PHE A 434 -29.24 -27.80 -0.57
C PHE A 434 -30.50 -27.12 0.00
N LYS A 435 -31.04 -27.63 1.11
CA LYS A 435 -32.10 -26.97 1.89
C LYS A 435 -31.47 -26.28 3.10
N ALA A 436 -31.75 -24.99 3.27
CA ALA A 436 -31.06 -24.10 4.20
C ALA A 436 -31.43 -24.26 5.69
N ASP A 437 -32.39 -25.12 6.04
CA ASP A 437 -32.85 -25.28 7.42
C ASP A 437 -32.85 -26.76 7.81
N VAL A 438 -31.78 -27.20 8.48
CA VAL A 438 -31.72 -28.50 9.18
C VAL A 438 -31.02 -28.28 10.52
N ASP A 439 -31.66 -28.67 11.62
CA ASP A 439 -31.09 -28.60 12.97
C ASP A 439 -29.80 -29.43 13.09
N GLU A 440 -28.73 -28.79 13.55
CA GLU A 440 -27.43 -29.44 13.78
C GLU A 440 -27.51 -30.39 15.00
N GLY A 441 -27.33 -31.68 14.74
CA GLY A 441 -27.15 -32.69 15.78
C GLY A 441 -25.79 -32.60 16.50
N GLU A 442 -25.70 -33.17 17.70
CA GLU A 442 -24.57 -33.04 18.62
C GLU A 442 -23.20 -33.45 18.02
N SER A 443 -22.21 -32.58 18.23
CA SER A 443 -20.81 -32.79 17.81
C SER A 443 -20.14 -33.98 18.54
N PRO A 444 -19.25 -34.74 17.87
CA PRO A 444 -18.64 -35.92 18.46
C PRO A 444 -17.63 -35.57 19.57
N LYS A 445 -17.72 -36.29 20.70
CA LYS A 445 -16.83 -36.14 21.86
C LYS A 445 -15.40 -36.60 21.54
N VAL A 446 -14.45 -35.73 21.83
CA VAL A 446 -13.01 -35.96 21.66
C VAL A 446 -12.51 -36.96 22.71
N LEU A 447 -11.84 -38.02 22.27
CA LEU A 447 -11.15 -39.00 23.13
C LEU A 447 -9.89 -38.37 23.75
N ALA A 448 -9.89 -38.19 25.07
CA ALA A 448 -8.70 -37.81 25.83
C ALA A 448 -7.90 -39.07 26.20
N THR A 449 -6.62 -39.08 25.85
CA THR A 449 -5.64 -40.09 26.28
C THR A 449 -5.27 -39.90 27.75
N GLU A 450 -5.36 -40.97 28.53
CA GLU A 450 -5.00 -41.04 29.95
C GLU A 450 -3.49 -40.85 30.19
N ALA A 451 -3.14 -40.15 31.27
CA ALA A 451 -1.88 -40.30 31.98
C ALA A 451 -2.17 -40.45 33.48
N LEU A 452 -1.61 -41.50 34.07
CA LEU A 452 -1.80 -41.99 35.43
C LEU A 452 -1.07 -41.13 36.47
N GLY A 453 -1.77 -40.86 37.59
CA GLY A 453 -1.22 -40.89 38.94
C GLY A 453 -0.55 -39.62 39.49
N GLY A 454 -1.24 -38.94 40.43
CA GLY A 454 -0.62 -38.03 41.39
C GLY A 454 -1.45 -36.79 41.73
N GLU A 455 -2.23 -36.89 42.81
CA GLU A 455 -2.76 -35.83 43.70
C GLU A 455 -3.21 -34.48 43.12
N ARG A 456 -4.53 -34.21 43.22
CA ARG A 456 -5.17 -32.91 42.93
C ARG A 456 -4.97 -31.95 44.11
N PRO A 457 -4.46 -30.71 43.93
CA PRO A 457 -4.59 -29.66 44.93
C PRO A 457 -6.03 -29.11 44.96
N GLU A 458 -6.47 -28.70 46.14
CA GLU A 458 -7.82 -28.18 46.44
C GLU A 458 -8.23 -26.99 45.56
N VAL A 459 -9.50 -26.97 45.19
CA VAL A 459 -10.15 -25.97 44.33
C VAL A 459 -10.52 -24.76 45.18
N GLU A 460 -9.90 -23.61 44.91
CA GLU A 460 -10.43 -22.31 45.35
C GLU A 460 -11.70 -22.02 44.53
N GLU A 461 -12.86 -21.95 45.19
CA GLU A 461 -14.15 -21.65 44.56
C GLU A 461 -14.14 -20.24 43.95
N LEU A 462 -14.25 -20.16 42.63
CA LEU A 462 -14.57 -18.92 41.93
C LEU A 462 -16.04 -18.55 42.20
N PRO A 463 -16.37 -17.30 42.55
CA PRO A 463 -17.75 -16.91 42.80
C PRO A 463 -18.61 -16.95 41.53
N GLU A 464 -19.85 -17.39 41.67
CA GLU A 464 -20.83 -17.55 40.59
C GLU A 464 -21.10 -16.24 39.82
N PRO A 465 -21.39 -16.31 38.50
CA PRO A 465 -21.77 -15.15 37.72
C PRO A 465 -23.14 -14.63 38.16
N ALA A 466 -23.17 -13.35 38.53
CA ALA A 466 -24.39 -12.65 38.91
C ALA A 466 -25.32 -12.43 37.70
N LEU A 467 -26.16 -13.42 37.39
CA LEU A 467 -27.31 -13.30 36.49
C LEU A 467 -28.60 -13.55 37.26
N LYS A 468 -28.97 -12.61 38.12
CA LYS A 468 -30.36 -12.43 38.58
C LYS A 468 -30.68 -10.96 38.79
N SER A 469 -31.11 -10.28 37.74
CA SER A 469 -32.25 -9.35 37.78
C SER A 469 -32.56 -8.89 36.36
N GLY A 470 -33.81 -9.11 35.93
CA GLY A 470 -34.31 -8.72 34.62
C GLY A 470 -34.39 -7.21 34.46
N LYS A 471 -33.35 -6.63 33.85
CA LYS A 471 -33.46 -5.40 33.08
C LYS A 471 -32.81 -5.65 31.73
N ALA A 472 -33.64 -5.73 30.70
CA ALA A 472 -33.19 -5.74 29.32
C ALA A 472 -32.36 -4.48 29.06
N GLN A 473 -31.24 -4.64 28.36
CA GLN A 473 -30.58 -3.51 27.69
C GLN A 473 -31.51 -3.05 26.57
N ASP A 474 -31.90 -1.77 26.61
CA ASP A 474 -32.85 -1.11 25.70
C ASP A 474 -32.34 -0.95 24.25
N GLU A 475 -31.27 -1.66 23.86
CA GLU A 475 -30.66 -1.53 22.53
C GLU A 475 -31.21 -2.55 21.51
N ASP A 476 -31.98 -3.55 21.95
CA ASP A 476 -32.56 -4.61 21.12
C ASP A 476 -34.10 -4.54 21.00
N ALA A 477 -34.69 -3.34 21.08
CA ALA A 477 -36.12 -3.14 20.82
C ALA A 477 -36.38 -2.98 19.32
N ASP A 478 -37.15 -3.90 18.73
CA ASP A 478 -37.55 -3.96 17.31
C ASP A 478 -38.22 -2.68 16.78
N GLU A 479 -38.74 -1.81 17.65
CA GLU A 479 -39.35 -0.53 17.27
C GLU A 479 -38.34 0.50 16.74
N TYR A 480 -37.05 0.41 17.10
CA TYR A 480 -36.00 1.31 16.60
C TYR A 480 -35.31 0.81 15.34
N SER A 481 -35.56 -0.44 14.92
CA SER A 481 -34.97 -1.04 13.73
C SER A 481 -35.64 -0.53 12.43
N LYS A 482 -36.95 -0.29 12.46
CA LYS A 482 -37.72 0.13 11.27
C LYS A 482 -37.44 1.55 10.77
N GLY A 483 -36.79 2.39 11.58
CA GLY A 483 -36.40 3.76 11.21
C GLY A 483 -35.00 3.87 10.60
N ARG A 484 -34.23 2.77 10.55
CA ARG A 484 -32.82 2.78 10.12
C ARG A 484 -32.56 2.08 8.78
N GLU A 485 -33.56 1.41 8.21
CA GLU A 485 -33.51 0.88 6.85
C GLU A 485 -34.04 1.91 5.84
N GLY A 486 -33.40 3.08 5.81
CA GLY A 486 -33.44 3.94 4.63
C GLY A 486 -32.29 3.51 3.72
N ASP A 487 -32.60 2.78 2.65
CA ASP A 487 -31.62 2.43 1.62
C ASP A 487 -31.12 3.72 0.94
N ILE A 488 -29.95 4.20 1.38
CA ILE A 488 -29.29 5.38 0.81
C ILE A 488 -28.92 5.23 -0.68
N TYR A 489 -29.03 4.02 -1.23
CA TYR A 489 -28.84 3.76 -2.66
C TYR A 489 -30.16 3.72 -3.45
N ALA A 490 -31.31 3.71 -2.79
CA ALA A 490 -32.61 3.69 -3.48
C ALA A 490 -33.13 5.09 -3.87
N ASP A 491 -32.77 6.15 -3.13
CA ASP A 491 -33.44 7.47 -3.25
C ASP A 491 -32.63 8.60 -3.93
N ALA A 492 -31.53 8.31 -4.62
CA ALA A 492 -30.88 9.33 -5.46
C ALA A 492 -30.03 8.75 -6.60
N VAL A 493 -30.64 8.00 -7.52
CA VAL A 493 -30.02 7.69 -8.81
C VAL A 493 -30.78 8.41 -9.93
N LEU A 494 -30.51 9.71 -10.09
CA LEU A 494 -30.79 10.43 -11.34
C LEU A 494 -29.71 10.02 -12.35
N ALA A 495 -30.01 8.99 -13.14
CA ALA A 495 -29.17 8.58 -14.26
C ALA A 495 -29.13 9.70 -15.32
N CYS A 496 -27.93 10.17 -15.65
CA CYS A 496 -27.73 11.19 -16.67
C CYS A 496 -28.11 10.61 -18.05
N SER A 497 -29.29 10.95 -18.56
CA SER A 497 -29.73 10.63 -19.92
C SER A 497 -29.19 11.67 -20.90
N ILE A 498 -28.74 11.22 -22.08
CA ILE A 498 -28.26 12.09 -23.17
C ILE A 498 -29.32 13.13 -23.59
N GLU A 499 -30.60 12.84 -23.33
CA GLU A 499 -31.73 13.67 -23.73
C GLU A 499 -32.16 14.68 -22.66
N ASN A 500 -31.65 14.61 -21.42
CA ASN A 500 -32.07 15.50 -20.34
C ASN A 500 -30.90 15.96 -19.45
N LYS A 501 -30.11 16.92 -19.98
CA LYS A 501 -28.88 17.42 -19.36
C LYS A 501 -29.10 18.40 -18.21
N GLU A 502 -30.26 19.03 -18.13
CA GLU A 502 -30.56 20.11 -17.17
C GLU A 502 -30.91 19.58 -15.76
N ASP A 503 -31.26 18.29 -15.62
CA ASP A 503 -31.67 17.70 -14.34
C ASP A 503 -30.49 17.12 -13.51
N CYS A 504 -29.25 17.19 -14.04
CA CYS A 504 -28.07 16.69 -13.35
C CYS A 504 -27.34 17.84 -12.61
N ILE A 505 -27.45 17.85 -11.28
CA ILE A 505 -26.76 18.81 -10.39
C ILE A 505 -25.23 18.79 -10.57
N MET A 506 -24.65 17.69 -11.06
CA MET A 506 -23.20 17.58 -11.30
C MET A 506 -22.74 18.20 -12.62
N CYS A 507 -23.65 18.53 -13.54
CA CYS A 507 -23.31 19.04 -14.88
C CYS A 507 -23.65 20.53 -15.08
N SER A 508 -24.25 21.19 -14.10
CA SER A 508 -24.66 22.61 -14.16
C SER A 508 -23.71 23.58 -13.45
N GLY A 509 -22.47 23.17 -13.18
CA GLY A 509 -21.39 24.01 -12.64
C GLY A 509 -20.32 24.35 -13.65
#